data_AF-A0A1G8ZBF5-F1
#
_entry.id   AF-A0A1G8ZBF5-F1
#
_cell.length_a   1.000
_cell.length_b   1.000
_cell.length_c   1.000
_cell.angle_alpha   90.00
_cell.angle_beta   90.00
_cell.angle_gamma   90.00
#
_symmetry.space_group_name_H-M   'P 1'
#
loop_
_entity.id
_entity.type
_entity.pdbx_description
1 polymer ?
#
loop_
_entity_poly.entity_id
_entity_poly.type
_entity_poly.pdbx_seq_one_letter_code
_entity_poly.pdbx_strand_id
1 'polypeptide(L)' 'MRVVRKVALAVESVVPSERTYVLSLGSQQGNSHLHWHVAPLPPGTPYERQQYHALMSENGLIPWTREQAEDLATRIRQAL' A
#
# COMPACT_ATOMS: atom_id res chain seq x y z
N MET A 1 -5.72 -5.88 -16.21
CA MET A 1 -5.32 -5.52 -14.83
C MET A 1 -6.16 -6.21 -13.74
N ARG A 2 -6.60 -7.48 -13.91
CA ARG A 2 -7.50 -8.14 -12.94
C ARG A 2 -6.83 -8.44 -11.61
N VAL A 3 -5.56 -8.85 -11.63
CA VAL A 3 -4.80 -9.23 -10.43
C VAL A 3 -4.59 -8.02 -9.51
N VAL A 4 -4.10 -6.89 -10.05
CA VAL A 4 -3.85 -5.68 -9.26
C VAL A 4 -5.13 -5.17 -8.59
N ARG A 5 -6.25 -5.12 -9.33
CA ARG A 5 -7.55 -4.75 -8.75
C ARG A 5 -8.00 -5.72 -7.66
N LYS A 6 -7.82 -7.03 -7.86
CA LYS A 6 -8.18 -8.05 -6.87
C LYS A 6 -7.41 -7.85 -5.57
N VAL A 7 -6.10 -7.63 -5.67
CA VAL A 7 -5.23 -7.35 -4.52
C VAL A 7 -5.63 -6.05 -3.83
N ALA A 8 -5.90 -4.98 -4.58
CA ALA A 8 -6.33 -3.69 -4.01
C ALA A 8 -7.61 -3.81 -3.18
N LEU A 9 -8.62 -4.52 -3.70
CA LEU A 9 -9.87 -4.74 -2.97
C LEU A 9 -9.68 -5.63 -1.73
N ALA A 10 -8.83 -6.65 -1.81
CA ALA A 10 -8.51 -7.48 -0.65
C ALA A 10 -7.83 -6.65 0.46
N VAL A 11 -6.86 -5.79 0.10
CA VAL A 11 -6.21 -4.86 1.04
C VAL A 11 -7.24 -3.91 1.66
N GLU A 12 -8.10 -3.29 0.86
CA GLU A 12 -9.14 -2.35 1.33
C GLU A 12 -10.14 -3.01 2.30
N SER A 13 -10.43 -4.30 2.13
CA SER A 13 -11.31 -5.04 3.04
C SER A 13 -10.68 -5.38 4.40
N VAL A 14 -9.34 -5.38 4.48
CA VAL A 14 -8.57 -5.80 5.66
C VAL A 14 -7.96 -4.62 6.42
N VAL A 15 -7.62 -3.55 5.70
CA VAL A 15 -6.96 -2.36 6.25
C VAL A 15 -7.94 -1.18 6.15
N PRO A 16 -8.38 -0.60 7.28
CA PRO A 16 -9.19 0.63 7.26
C PRO A 16 -8.46 1.71 6.47
N SER A 17 -9.09 2.16 5.38
CA SER A 17 -8.47 3.06 4.41
C SER A 17 -9.42 4.19 4.05
N GLU A 18 -8.93 5.43 4.05
CA GLU A 18 -9.60 6.57 3.40
C GLU A 18 -9.66 6.36 1.88
N ARG A 19 -8.56 5.86 1.33
CA ARG A 19 -8.35 5.68 -0.10
C ARG A 19 -7.25 4.64 -0.34
N THR A 20 -7.43 3.78 -1.34
CA THR A 20 -6.36 2.92 -1.84
C THR A 20 -5.71 3.54 -3.08
N TYR A 21 -4.39 3.71 -3.07
CA TYR A 21 -3.63 4.10 -4.25
C TYR A 21 -3.09 2.87 -4.98
N VAL A 22 -3.27 2.85 -6.30
CA VAL A 22 -2.69 1.86 -7.20
C VAL A 22 -1.85 2.60 -8.23
N LEU A 23 -0.54 2.40 -8.20
CA LEU A 23 0.40 3.14 -9.03
C LEU A 23 1.59 2.28 -9.43
N SER A 24 2.18 2.60 -10.59
CA SER A 24 3.48 2.07 -10.99
C SER A 24 4.48 3.23 -10.94
N LEU A 25 5.45 3.13 -10.04
CA LEU A 25 6.59 4.03 -9.94
C LEU A 25 7.85 3.26 -10.35
N GLY A 26 8.97 3.97 -10.40
CA GLY A 26 10.27 3.38 -10.67
C GLY A 26 11.15 4.32 -11.47
N SER A 27 12.42 3.94 -11.54
CA SER A 27 13.43 4.61 -12.34
C SER A 27 14.49 3.58 -12.66
N GLN A 28 15.09 3.66 -13.85
CA GLN A 28 16.23 2.82 -14.20
C GLN A 28 17.37 2.89 -13.18
N GLN A 29 17.51 4.01 -12.45
CA GLN A 29 18.56 4.21 -11.45
C GLN A 29 18.21 3.67 -10.05
N GLY A 30 16.95 3.36 -9.78
CA GLY A 30 16.50 2.90 -8.46
C GLY A 30 15.98 1.47 -8.50
N ASN A 31 14.84 1.27 -9.16
CA ASN A 31 14.25 -0.03 -9.42
C ASN A 31 13.69 -0.05 -10.85
N SER A 32 14.37 -0.78 -11.73
CA SER A 32 14.04 -0.89 -13.16
C SER A 32 12.94 -1.91 -13.44
N HIS A 33 12.67 -2.81 -12.50
CA HIS A 33 11.67 -3.86 -12.71
C HIS A 33 10.26 -3.27 -12.59
N LEU A 34 9.40 -3.54 -13.57
CA LEU A 34 8.00 -3.08 -13.54
C LEU A 34 7.27 -3.70 -12.34
N HIS A 35 6.75 -2.85 -11.48
CA HIS A 35 5.98 -3.26 -10.31
C HIS A 35 4.83 -2.28 -10.03
N TRP A 36 3.93 -2.71 -9.14
CA TRP A 36 2.77 -1.96 -8.71
C TRP A 36 2.80 -1.79 -7.20
N HIS A 37 2.52 -0.58 -6.73
CA HIS A 37 2.22 -0.31 -5.33
C HIS A 37 0.71 -0.37 -5.13
N VAL A 38 0.29 -1.03 -4.06
CA VAL A 38 -1.07 -0.99 -3.52
C VAL A 38 -0.94 -0.42 -2.11
N ALA A 39 -1.29 0.85 -1.95
CA ALA A 39 -1.01 1.60 -0.72
C ALA A 39 -2.31 2.12 -0.09
N PRO A 40 -2.77 1.53 1.03
CA PRO A 40 -3.92 2.02 1.78
C PRO A 40 -3.55 3.29 2.56
N LEU A 41 -4.27 4.39 2.33
CA LEU A 41 -4.12 5.64 3.05
C LEU A 41 -4.94 5.61 4.35
N PRO A 42 -4.37 5.95 5.52
CA PRO A 42 -5.11 6.00 6.77
C PRO A 42 -6.30 6.99 6.74
N PRO A 43 -7.46 6.63 7.33
CA PRO A 43 -8.60 7.52 7.53
C PRO A 43 -8.22 8.84 8.20
N GLY A 44 -8.81 9.94 7.72
CA GLY A 44 -8.57 11.28 8.29
C GLY A 44 -7.21 11.89 7.97
N THR A 45 -6.45 11.33 7.02
CA THR A 45 -5.20 11.94 6.57
C THR A 45 -5.48 13.30 5.92
N PRO A 46 -4.86 14.41 6.40
CA PRO A 46 -5.03 15.74 5.81
C PRO A 46 -4.71 15.75 4.32
N TYR A 47 -5.47 16.52 3.53
CA TYR A 47 -5.39 16.50 2.07
C TYR A 47 -3.97 16.75 1.54
N GLU A 48 -3.24 17.69 2.16
CA GLU A 48 -1.86 18.05 1.82
C GLU A 48 -0.84 16.94 2.12
N ARG A 49 -1.21 15.95 2.94
CA ARG A 49 -0.37 14.78 3.27
C ARG A 49 -0.76 13.53 2.49
N GLN A 50 -1.72 13.62 1.58
CA GLN A 50 -2.17 12.50 0.75
C GLN A 50 -1.28 12.28 -0.47
N GLN A 51 -1.63 11.29 -1.31
CA GLN A 51 -0.95 10.98 -2.57
C GLN A 51 0.56 10.74 -2.38
N TYR A 52 1.42 11.43 -3.15
CA TYR A 52 2.86 11.21 -3.12
C TYR A 52 3.45 11.43 -1.72
N HIS A 53 2.97 12.42 -0.96
CA HIS A 53 3.46 12.68 0.40
C HIS A 53 3.32 11.44 1.30
N ALA A 54 2.18 10.74 1.27
CA ALA A 54 1.97 9.53 2.08
C ALA A 54 2.80 8.32 1.63
N LEU A 55 3.40 8.35 0.43
CA LEU A 55 4.10 7.22 -0.17
C LEU A 55 5.63 7.28 -0.03
N MET A 56 6.16 8.46 0.29
CA MET A 56 7.59 8.72 0.32
C MET A 56 8.18 8.40 1.70
N SER A 57 9.21 7.56 1.74
CA SER A 57 9.83 7.11 2.99
C SER A 57 10.52 8.23 3.76
N GLU A 58 10.85 9.34 3.08
CA GLU A 58 11.37 10.57 3.69
C GLU A 58 10.35 11.18 4.68
N ASN A 59 9.07 10.86 4.54
CA ASN A 59 8.00 11.29 5.45
C ASN A 59 7.75 10.30 6.60
N GLY A 60 8.59 9.28 6.73
CA GLY A 60 8.54 8.27 7.79
C GLY A 60 8.04 6.90 7.30
N LEU A 61 8.26 5.89 8.15
CA LEU A 61 7.82 4.52 7.94
C LEU A 61 7.04 4.06 9.18
N ILE A 62 6.05 3.20 8.98
CA ILE A 62 5.34 2.54 10.07
C ILE A 62 6.22 1.37 10.56
N PRO A 63 6.71 1.40 11.81
CA PRO A 63 7.43 0.26 12.36
C PRO A 63 6.46 -0.89 12.60
N TRP A 64 6.92 -2.10 12.33
CA TRP A 64 6.14 -3.32 12.44
C TRP A 64 7.06 -4.49 12.77
N THR A 65 6.58 -5.40 13.61
CA THR A 65 7.28 -6.65 13.90
C THR A 65 6.99 -7.68 12.81
N ARG A 66 7.76 -8.76 12.80
CA ARG A 66 7.55 -9.87 11.87
C ARG A 66 6.18 -10.50 12.06
N GLU A 67 5.73 -10.66 13.30
CA GLU A 67 4.44 -11.25 13.65
C GLU A 67 3.29 -10.40 13.11
N GLN A 68 3.39 -9.07 13.20
CA GLN A 68 2.42 -8.14 12.61
C GLN A 68 2.38 -8.24 11.08
N ALA A 69 3.54 -8.43 10.45
CA ALA A 69 3.64 -8.62 9.00
C ALA A 69 2.97 -9.94 8.56
N GLU A 70 3.23 -11.03 9.27
CA GLU A 70 2.67 -12.36 8.98
C GLU A 70 1.16 -12.41 9.20
N ASP A 71 0.66 -11.78 10.27
CA ASP A 71 -0.79 -11.63 10.51
C ASP A 71 -1.47 -10.86 9.37
N LEU A 72 -0.94 -9.68 9.01
CA LEU A 72 -1.50 -8.87 7.93
C LEU A 72 -1.49 -9.61 6.59
N ALA A 73 -0.38 -10.29 6.26
CA ALA A 73 -0.27 -11.09 5.06
C ALA A 73 -1.30 -12.23 5.02
N THR A 74 -1.55 -12.88 6.16
CA THR A 74 -2.55 -13.95 6.29
C THR A 74 -3.96 -13.42 6.05
N ARG A 75 -4.33 -12.31 6.69
CA ARG A 75 -5.65 -11.69 6.50
C ARG A 75 -5.88 -11.25 5.05
N ILE A 76 -4.89 -10.61 4.42
CA ILE A 76 -4.98 -10.23 3.00
C ILE A 76 -5.13 -11.47 2.11
N ARG A 77 -4.39 -12.55 2.38
CA ARG A 77 -4.49 -13.80 1.62
C ARG A 77 -5.89 -14.41 1.70
N GLN A 78 -6.50 -14.40 2.88
CA GLN A 78 -7.86 -14.90 3.09
C GLN A 78 -8.92 -14.05 2.34
N ALA A 79 -8.65 -12.77 2.15
CA ALA A 79 -9.53 -11.84 1.43
C ALA A 79 -9.36 -11.85 -0.12
N LEU A 80 -8.44 -12.66 -0.67
CA LEU A 80 -8.22 -12.80 -2.12
C LEU A 80 -9.19 -13.79 -2.78
#